data_AF-A0A7C7D2B2-F1
#
_entry.id   AF-A0A7C7D2B2-F1
#
_cell.length_a   1.000
_cell.length_b   1.000
_cell.length_c   1.000
_cell.angle_alpha   90.00
_cell.angle_beta   90.00
_cell.angle_gamma   90.00
#
_symmetry.space_group_name_H-M   'P 1'
#
loop_
_entity.id
_entity.type
_entity.pdbx_description
1 polymer ?
#
loop_
_entity_poly.entity_id
_entity_poly.type
_entity_poly.pdbx_seq_one_letter_code
_entity_poly.pdbx_strand_id
1 'polypeptide(L)'
;MRASIRIILFAIYLFTTFQIAAQPPKSYQKFIKKKEKEQKGSDDLLQNQENSAKELKKFDDKLTALDKKKKDAEASGDQVEIDKIDQKIRSVKGEKSFVQNKIEAKMVKKYHKMQDKEVRKRMKKSKKKSSRINSNKREPFFTRMFRK
;
A
#
# COMPACT_ATOMS: atom_id res chain seq x y z
N MET A 1 -23.73 59.29 9.01
CA MET A 1 -22.48 58.51 9.19
C MET A 1 -22.61 57.28 10.12
N ARG A 2 -23.44 57.27 11.17
CA ARG A 2 -23.54 56.11 12.08
C ARG A 2 -24.33 54.91 11.52
N ALA A 3 -25.30 55.13 10.63
CA ALA A 3 -26.10 54.06 10.02
C ALA A 3 -25.30 53.20 9.03
N SER A 4 -24.42 53.81 8.22
CA SER A 4 -23.57 53.11 7.25
C SER A 4 -22.52 52.20 7.90
N ILE A 5 -21.95 52.60 9.04
CA ILE A 5 -20.99 51.78 9.80
C ILE A 5 -21.66 50.51 10.37
N ARG A 6 -22.92 50.60 10.81
CA ARG A 6 -23.67 49.45 11.36
C ARG A 6 -24.00 48.41 10.29
N ILE A 7 -24.32 48.85 9.07
CA ILE A 7 -24.59 47.97 7.93
C ILE A 7 -23.32 47.21 7.53
N ILE A 8 -22.16 47.89 7.51
CA ILE A 8 -20.87 47.27 7.19
C ILE A 8 -20.49 46.21 8.23
N LEU A 9 -20.66 46.50 9.53
CA LEU A 9 -20.39 45.52 10.59
C LEU A 9 -21.33 44.30 10.51
N PHE A 10 -22.61 44.51 10.16
CA PHE A 10 -23.56 43.42 9.99
C PHE A 10 -23.23 42.54 8.78
N ALA A 11 -22.77 43.15 7.68
CA ALA A 11 -22.30 42.42 6.50
C ALA A 11 -21.06 41.57 6.81
N ILE A 12 -20.08 42.10 7.57
CA ILE A 12 -18.90 41.34 8.00
C ILE A 12 -19.29 40.17 8.92
N TYR A 13 -20.25 40.39 9.82
CA TYR A 13 -20.76 39.33 10.70
C TYR A 13 -21.49 38.22 9.93
N LEU A 14 -22.30 38.58 8.93
CA LEU A 14 -22.95 37.59 8.05
C LEU A 14 -21.94 36.85 7.17
N PHE A 15 -20.91 37.54 6.67
CA PHE A 15 -19.89 36.93 5.81
C PHE A 15 -19.00 35.93 6.57
N THR A 16 -18.63 36.26 7.81
CA THR A 16 -17.82 35.36 8.67
C THR A 16 -18.58 34.11 9.08
N THR A 17 -19.89 34.21 9.36
CA THR A 17 -20.72 33.05 9.70
C THR A 17 -20.95 32.13 8.50
N PHE A 18 -21.10 32.68 7.29
CA PHE A 18 -21.19 31.90 6.05
C PHE A 18 -19.90 31.11 5.73
N GLN A 19 -18.72 31.71 5.95
CA GLN A 19 -17.44 31.02 5.76
C GLN A 19 -17.23 29.83 6.71
N ILE A 20 -17.73 29.92 7.95
CA ILE A 20 -17.64 28.84 8.93
C ILE A 20 -18.59 27.68 8.57
N ALA A 21 -19.79 27.98 8.05
CA ALA A 21 -20.75 26.99 7.60
C ALA A 21 -20.33 26.26 6.30
N ALA A 22 -19.49 26.90 5.47
CA ALA A 22 -18.97 26.33 4.22
C ALA A 22 -17.84 25.30 4.43
N GLN A 23 -17.27 25.18 5.64
CA GLN A 23 -16.24 24.18 5.90
C GLN A 23 -16.88 22.81 6.16
N PRO A 24 -16.49 21.75 5.41
CA PRO A 24 -17.06 20.43 5.62
C PRO A 24 -16.76 19.94 7.05
N PRO A 25 -17.69 19.21 7.68
CA PRO A 25 -17.53 18.77 9.05
C PRO A 25 -16.26 17.93 9.21
N LYS A 26 -15.58 18.04 10.36
CA LYS A 26 -14.31 17.34 10.65
C LYS A 26 -14.40 15.83 10.43
N SER A 27 -15.58 15.22 10.58
CA SER A 27 -15.86 13.81 10.29
C SER A 27 -15.74 13.49 8.79
N TYR A 28 -16.27 14.34 7.92
CA TYR A 28 -16.20 14.20 6.47
C TYR A 28 -14.77 14.39 5.95
N GLN A 29 -14.03 15.37 6.47
CA GLN A 29 -12.60 15.52 6.14
C GLN A 29 -11.77 14.29 6.54
N LYS A 30 -12.07 13.65 7.67
CA LYS A 30 -11.44 12.38 8.08
C LYS A 30 -11.79 11.23 7.13
N PHE A 31 -13.04 11.16 6.66
CA PHE A 31 -13.49 10.15 5.70
C PHE A 31 -12.78 10.30 4.35
N ILE A 32 -12.71 11.53 3.82
CA ILE A 32 -11.97 11.83 2.57
C ILE A 32 -10.51 11.43 2.72
N LYS A 33 -9.81 11.89 3.77
CA LYS A 33 -8.41 11.53 4.01
C LYS A 33 -8.18 10.03 4.15
N LYS A 34 -9.18 9.27 4.63
CA LYS A 34 -9.10 7.82 4.72
C LYS A 34 -9.26 7.18 3.33
N LYS A 35 -10.25 7.61 2.54
CA LYS A 35 -10.44 7.17 1.15
C LYS A 35 -9.23 7.48 0.27
N GLU A 36 -8.66 8.68 0.38
CA GLU A 36 -7.45 9.07 -0.36
C GLU A 36 -6.26 8.16 -0.02
N LYS A 37 -6.10 7.78 1.25
CA LYS A 37 -5.03 6.85 1.67
C LYS A 37 -5.28 5.43 1.16
N GLU A 38 -6.54 5.00 1.10
CA GLU A 38 -6.92 3.69 0.54
C GLU A 38 -6.68 3.67 -0.98
N GLN A 39 -7.07 4.72 -1.72
CA GLN A 39 -6.78 4.89 -3.16
C GLN A 39 -5.28 4.96 -3.46
N LYS A 40 -4.52 5.81 -2.75
CA LYS A 40 -3.06 5.86 -2.93
C LYS A 40 -2.41 4.49 -2.69
N GLY A 41 -2.89 3.75 -1.69
CA GLY A 41 -2.40 2.41 -1.41
C GLY A 41 -2.72 1.38 -2.50
N SER A 42 -3.87 1.50 -3.17
CA SER A 42 -4.22 0.65 -4.32
C SER A 42 -3.43 1.01 -5.56
N ASP A 43 -3.24 2.30 -5.84
CA ASP A 43 -2.51 2.78 -7.01
C ASP A 43 -1.03 2.38 -6.92
N ASP A 44 -0.42 2.53 -5.75
CA ASP A 44 0.95 2.06 -5.48
C ASP A 44 1.08 0.55 -5.70
N LEU A 45 0.06 -0.24 -5.34
CA LEU A 45 0.07 -1.69 -5.55
C LEU A 45 0.01 -2.03 -7.04
N LEU A 46 -0.89 -1.38 -7.78
CA LEU A 46 -1.09 -1.59 -9.20
C LEU A 46 0.18 -1.23 -9.98
N GLN A 47 0.76 -0.06 -9.69
CA GLN A 47 1.98 0.40 -10.34
C GLN A 47 3.18 -0.53 -10.05
N ASN A 48 3.30 -1.04 -8.82
CA ASN A 48 4.33 -2.02 -8.48
C ASN A 48 4.13 -3.36 -9.24
N GLN A 49 2.88 -3.80 -9.41
CA GLN A 49 2.57 -5.01 -10.16
C GLN A 49 2.88 -4.84 -11.66
N GLU A 50 2.51 -3.70 -12.24
CA GLU A 50 2.83 -3.37 -13.63
C GLU A 50 4.33 -3.30 -13.87
N ASN A 51 5.09 -2.66 -12.98
CA ASN A 51 6.55 -2.56 -13.09
C ASN A 51 7.19 -3.95 -13.01
N SER A 52 6.73 -4.79 -12.07
CA SER A 52 7.20 -6.17 -11.92
C SER A 52 6.89 -7.02 -13.17
N ALA A 53 5.69 -6.86 -13.74
CA ALA A 53 5.30 -7.53 -14.98
C ALA A 53 6.14 -7.06 -16.18
N LYS A 54 6.40 -5.75 -16.29
CA LYS A 54 7.28 -5.18 -17.33
C LYS A 54 8.71 -5.70 -17.21
N GLU A 55 9.24 -5.85 -16.00
CA GLU A 55 10.57 -6.44 -15.78
C GLU A 55 10.63 -7.89 -16.24
N LEU A 56 9.66 -8.72 -15.84
CA LEU A 56 9.61 -10.12 -16.25
C LEU A 56 9.43 -10.28 -17.77
N LYS A 57 8.61 -9.43 -18.38
CA LYS A 57 8.38 -9.42 -19.82
C LYS A 57 9.67 -9.19 -20.62
N LYS A 58 10.58 -8.32 -20.15
CA LYS A 58 11.88 -8.11 -20.80
C LYS A 58 12.72 -9.39 -20.87
N PHE A 59 12.61 -10.27 -19.87
CA PHE A 59 13.30 -11.57 -19.91
C PHE A 59 12.62 -12.52 -20.89
N ASP A 60 11.29 -12.52 -20.95
CA ASP A 60 10.54 -13.32 -21.94
C ASP A 60 10.86 -12.90 -23.37
N ASP A 61 10.89 -11.60 -23.65
CA ASP A 61 11.25 -11.07 -24.96
C ASP A 61 12.70 -11.47 -25.33
N LYS A 62 13.63 -11.42 -24.38
CA LYS A 62 15.01 -11.91 -24.59
C LYS A 62 15.07 -13.41 -24.86
N LEU A 63 14.30 -14.21 -24.13
CA LEU A 63 14.26 -15.67 -24.32
C LEU A 63 13.67 -16.03 -25.68
N THR A 64 12.59 -15.39 -26.10
CA THR A 64 12.01 -15.62 -27.43
C THR A 64 12.97 -15.24 -28.56
N ALA A 65 13.75 -14.16 -28.38
CA ALA A 65 14.78 -13.76 -29.35
C ALA A 65 15.92 -14.79 -29.42
N LEU A 66 16.36 -15.33 -28.28
CA LEU A 66 17.39 -16.37 -28.23
C LEU A 66 16.88 -17.70 -28.80
N ASP A 67 15.63 -18.07 -28.55
CA ASP A 67 15.02 -19.28 -29.11
C ASP A 67 14.91 -19.21 -30.63
N LYS A 68 14.63 -18.02 -31.21
CA LYS A 68 14.68 -17.81 -32.66
C LYS A 68 16.09 -18.02 -33.20
N LYS A 69 17.09 -17.37 -32.60
CA LYS A 69 18.49 -17.54 -32.99
C LYS A 69 18.95 -19.00 -32.88
N LYS A 70 18.47 -19.71 -31.87
CA LYS A 70 18.76 -21.14 -31.71
C LYS A 70 18.22 -21.93 -32.89
N LYS A 71 16.96 -21.72 -33.28
CA LYS A 71 16.37 -22.38 -34.45
C LYS A 71 17.11 -22.06 -35.75
N ASP A 72 17.55 -20.82 -35.91
CA ASP A 72 18.32 -20.41 -37.09
C ASP A 72 19.70 -21.10 -37.11
N ALA A 73 20.37 -21.24 -35.97
CA ALA A 73 21.65 -21.95 -35.84
C ALA A 73 21.50 -23.48 -35.96
N GLU A 74 20.38 -24.05 -35.49
CA GLU A 74 20.02 -25.45 -35.72
C GLU A 74 19.83 -25.74 -37.21
N ALA A 75 19.24 -24.79 -37.95
CA ALA A 75 19.09 -24.90 -39.40
C ALA A 75 20.43 -24.76 -40.15
N SER A 76 21.40 -24.01 -39.61
CA SER A 76 22.76 -23.91 -40.19
C SER A 76 23.67 -25.08 -39.85
N GLY A 77 23.33 -25.87 -38.83
CA GLY A 77 24.13 -27.01 -38.34
C GLY A 77 25.37 -26.62 -37.53
N ASP A 78 25.49 -25.36 -37.11
CA ASP A 78 26.65 -24.90 -36.34
C ASP A 78 26.50 -25.16 -34.83
N GLN A 79 26.98 -26.34 -34.40
CA GLN A 79 26.85 -26.80 -33.01
C GLN A 79 27.51 -25.87 -31.99
N VAL A 80 28.62 -25.21 -32.35
CA VAL A 80 29.34 -24.29 -31.44
C VAL A 80 28.50 -23.05 -31.17
N GLU A 81 27.75 -22.57 -32.16
CA GLU A 81 26.85 -21.44 -31.99
C GLU A 81 25.63 -21.82 -31.15
N ILE A 82 25.07 -23.01 -31.36
CA ILE A 82 23.95 -23.56 -30.56
C ILE A 82 24.33 -23.62 -29.08
N ASP A 83 25.52 -24.16 -28.75
CA ASP A 83 25.96 -24.29 -27.36
C ASP A 83 26.14 -22.92 -26.67
N LYS A 84 26.66 -21.93 -27.39
CA LYS A 84 26.76 -20.54 -26.90
C LYS A 84 25.39 -19.91 -26.66
N ILE A 85 24.42 -20.17 -27.54
CA ILE A 85 23.04 -19.68 -27.38
C ILE A 85 22.38 -20.37 -26.19
N ASP A 86 22.56 -21.68 -26.02
CA ASP A 86 22.02 -22.43 -24.89
C ASP A 86 22.59 -21.96 -23.54
N GLN A 87 23.88 -21.65 -23.48
CA GLN A 87 24.47 -21.05 -22.28
C GLN A 87 23.82 -19.70 -21.94
N LYS A 88 23.56 -18.85 -22.95
CA LYS A 88 22.85 -17.58 -22.77
C LYS A 88 21.39 -17.77 -22.35
N ILE A 89 20.70 -18.77 -22.89
CA ILE A 89 19.33 -19.10 -22.47
C ILE A 89 19.32 -19.50 -21.00
N ARG A 90 20.27 -20.34 -20.56
CA ARG A 90 20.38 -20.74 -19.15
C ARG A 90 20.65 -19.55 -18.23
N SER A 91 21.57 -18.65 -18.61
CA SER A 91 21.86 -17.47 -17.80
C SER A 91 20.65 -16.54 -17.68
N VAL A 92 19.97 -16.25 -18.79
CA VAL A 92 18.75 -15.41 -18.80
C VAL A 92 17.62 -16.06 -17.99
N LYS A 93 17.44 -17.38 -18.07
CA LYS A 93 16.47 -18.11 -17.22
C LYS A 93 16.82 -18.00 -15.73
N GLY A 94 18.10 -18.11 -15.38
CA GLY A 94 18.58 -17.95 -14.00
C GLY A 94 18.38 -16.53 -13.46
N GLU A 95 18.65 -15.50 -14.27
CA GLU A 95 18.38 -14.11 -13.91
C GLU A 95 16.88 -13.85 -13.72
N LYS A 96 16.05 -14.38 -14.64
CA LYS A 96 14.59 -14.26 -14.56
C LYS A 96 14.07 -14.88 -13.26
N SER A 97 14.49 -16.10 -12.93
CA SER A 97 14.03 -16.79 -11.71
C SER A 97 14.48 -16.04 -10.45
N PHE A 98 15.68 -15.48 -10.43
CA PHE A 98 16.16 -14.67 -9.32
C PHE A 98 15.33 -13.40 -9.11
N VAL A 99 15.00 -12.69 -10.20
CA VAL A 99 14.13 -11.50 -10.14
C VAL A 99 12.71 -11.87 -9.71
N GLN A 100 12.16 -12.96 -10.25
CA GLN A 100 10.85 -13.47 -9.88
C GLN A 100 10.78 -13.81 -8.39
N ASN A 101 11.76 -14.54 -7.86
CA ASN A 101 11.84 -14.89 -6.44
C ASN A 101 11.90 -13.64 -5.56
N LYS A 102 12.61 -12.58 -5.98
CA LYS A 102 12.62 -11.30 -5.26
C LYS A 102 11.26 -10.61 -5.24
N ILE A 103 10.53 -10.63 -6.37
CA ILE A 103 9.18 -10.07 -6.48
C ILE A 103 8.23 -10.85 -5.56
N GLU A 104 8.24 -12.18 -5.64
CA GLU A 104 7.42 -13.07 -4.80
C GLU A 104 7.71 -12.87 -3.32
N ALA A 105 8.98 -12.83 -2.91
CA ALA A 105 9.36 -12.59 -1.53
C ALA A 105 8.86 -11.23 -1.00
N LYS A 106 8.89 -10.18 -1.82
CA LYS A 106 8.32 -8.86 -1.46
C LYS A 106 6.81 -8.93 -1.28
N MET A 107 6.10 -9.65 -2.15
CA MET A 107 4.65 -9.83 -2.08
C MET A 107 4.24 -10.61 -0.83
N VAL A 108 4.90 -11.75 -0.56
CA VAL A 108 4.69 -12.57 0.63
C VAL A 108 4.95 -11.77 1.92
N LYS A 109 6.05 -11.01 1.98
CA LYS A 109 6.36 -10.14 3.12
C LYS A 109 5.30 -9.07 3.34
N LYS A 110 4.74 -8.48 2.27
CA LYS A 110 3.66 -7.50 2.35
C LYS A 110 2.36 -8.15 2.85
N TYR A 111 2.04 -9.34 2.35
CA TYR A 111 0.88 -10.12 2.78
C TYR A 111 0.93 -10.45 4.27
N HIS A 112 2.04 -11.01 4.76
CA HIS A 112 2.22 -11.31 6.19
C HIS A 112 2.07 -10.07 7.07
N LYS A 113 2.65 -8.93 6.67
CA LYS A 113 2.48 -7.66 7.41
C LYS A 113 1.02 -7.21 7.49
N MET A 114 0.21 -7.46 6.47
CA MET A 114 -1.23 -7.14 6.51
C MET A 114 -1.97 -8.08 7.45
N GLN A 115 -1.71 -9.38 7.34
CA GLN A 115 -2.30 -10.40 8.20
C GLN A 115 -1.96 -10.16 9.68
N ASP A 116 -0.70 -9.89 10.01
CA ASP A 116 -0.23 -9.59 11.38
C ASP A 116 -0.94 -8.37 11.97
N LYS A 117 -1.14 -7.32 11.15
CA LYS A 117 -1.88 -6.12 11.58
C LYS A 117 -3.33 -6.46 11.91
N GLU A 118 -3.98 -7.30 11.11
CA GLU A 118 -5.35 -7.74 11.36
C GLU A 118 -5.46 -8.63 12.58
N VAL A 119 -4.56 -9.60 12.74
CA VAL A 119 -4.45 -10.43 13.95
C VAL A 119 -4.25 -9.55 15.17
N ARG A 120 -3.32 -8.59 15.12
CA ARG A 120 -3.09 -7.64 16.23
C ARG A 120 -4.32 -6.81 16.57
N LYS A 121 -5.08 -6.34 15.56
CA LYS A 121 -6.35 -5.63 15.78
C LYS A 121 -7.38 -6.53 16.46
N ARG A 122 -7.51 -7.79 16.02
CA ARG A 122 -8.40 -8.80 16.63
C ARG A 122 -8.03 -9.06 18.09
N MET A 123 -6.75 -9.30 18.37
CA MET A 123 -6.24 -9.52 19.73
C MET A 123 -6.47 -8.31 20.66
N LYS A 124 -6.26 -7.08 20.17
CA LYS A 124 -6.55 -5.88 20.95
C LYS A 124 -8.03 -5.73 21.28
N LYS A 125 -8.92 -6.11 20.35
CA LYS A 125 -10.37 -6.11 20.58
C LYS A 125 -10.77 -7.19 21.60
N SER A 126 -10.25 -8.41 21.49
CA SER A 126 -10.55 -9.49 22.44
C SER A 126 -10.01 -9.20 23.84
N LYS A 127 -8.79 -8.66 23.96
CA LYS A 127 -8.19 -8.26 25.26
C LYS A 127 -9.04 -7.23 26.01
N LYS A 128 -9.73 -6.32 25.30
CA LYS A 128 -10.65 -5.35 25.91
C LYS A 128 -11.98 -5.97 26.37
N LYS A 129 -12.41 -7.07 25.77
CA LYS A 129 -13.67 -7.77 26.10
C LYS A 129 -13.50 -8.81 27.22
N SER A 130 -12.28 -9.27 27.47
CA SER A 130 -11.96 -10.22 28.54
C SER A 130 -12.15 -9.59 29.92
N SER A 131 -13.21 -9.98 30.64
CA SER A 131 -13.44 -9.59 32.04
C SER A 131 -12.33 -10.10 32.97
N ARG A 132 -11.77 -11.29 32.69
CA ARG A 132 -10.69 -11.91 33.47
C ARG A 132 -9.37 -11.15 33.43
N ILE A 133 -9.04 -10.46 32.33
CA ILE A 133 -7.84 -9.61 32.22
C ILE A 133 -8.15 -8.18 32.71
N ASN A 134 -9.40 -7.72 32.56
CA ASN A 134 -9.81 -6.37 32.95
C ASN A 134 -10.06 -6.23 34.47
N SER A 135 -10.41 -7.32 35.15
CA SER A 135 -10.56 -7.39 36.62
C SER A 135 -9.23 -7.36 37.38
N ASN A 136 -8.10 -7.62 36.72
CA ASN A 136 -6.77 -7.55 37.31
C ASN A 136 -6.02 -6.23 36.98
N LYS A 137 -6.72 -5.25 36.38
CA LYS A 137 -6.18 -3.88 36.31
C LYS A 137 -6.38 -3.26 37.69
N ARG A 138 -5.27 -2.86 38.33
CA ARG A 138 -5.25 -2.05 39.55
C ARG A 138 -6.39 -1.04 39.53
N GLU A 139 -7.16 -1.00 40.62
CA GLU A 139 -8.22 -0.02 40.84
C GLU A 139 -7.80 1.36 40.33
N PRO A 140 -8.63 2.05 39.54
CA PRO A 140 -8.29 3.39 39.08
C PRO A 140 -7.94 4.27 40.29
N PHE A 141 -6.90 5.07 40.16
CA PHE A 141 -6.31 5.84 41.27
C PHE A 141 -7.36 6.61 42.11
N PHE A 142 -8.40 7.13 41.46
CA PHE A 142 -9.52 7.81 42.13
C PHE A 142 -10.32 6.90 43.08
N THR A 143 -10.58 5.64 42.71
CA THR A 143 -11.26 4.70 43.62
C THR A 143 -10.41 4.34 44.85
N ARG A 144 -9.08 4.47 44.75
CA ARG A 144 -8.17 4.28 45.89
C ARG A 144 -8.09 5.50 46.80
N MET A 145 -8.16 6.71 46.24
CA MET A 145 -8.11 7.98 46.98
C MET A 145 -9.43 8.33 47.70
N PHE A 146 -10.57 7.82 47.21
CA PHE A 146 -11.90 8.09 47.78
C PHE A 146 -12.55 6.86 48.42
N ARG A 147 -11.75 5.83 48.77
CA ARG A 147 -12.22 4.77 49.68
C ARG A 147 -12.40 5.41 51.06
N LYS A 148 -13.66 5.59 51.47
CA LYS A 148 -14.03 5.91 52.85
C LYS A 148 -13.57 4.81 53.80
#